data_AF-A0A2P0QN56-F1
#
_entry.id   AF-A0A2P0QN56-F1
#
_cell.length_a   1.000
_cell.length_b   1.000
_cell.length_c   1.000
_cell.angle_alpha   90.00
_cell.angle_beta   90.00
_cell.angle_gamma   90.00
#
_symmetry.space_group_name_H-M   'P 1'
#
loop_
_entity.id
_entity.type
_entity.pdbx_description
1 polymer ?
#
loop_
_entity_poly.entity_id
_entity_poly.type
_entity_poly.pdbx_seq_one_letter_code
_entity_poly.pdbx_strand_id
1 'polypeptide(L)' 'MSILVDKNTKVICQGFTGKQGSFHSQQALDY' A
#
# COMPACT_ATOMS: atom_id res chain seq x y z
N MET A 1 16.68 11.39 -10.64
CA MET A 1 15.63 10.39 -10.36
C MET A 1 15.61 10.19 -8.85
N SER A 2 14.51 10.50 -8.17
CA SER A 2 14.43 10.51 -6.69
C SER A 2 13.55 9.37 -6.17
N ILE A 3 13.90 8.87 -4.99
CA ILE A 3 13.07 7.96 -4.20
C ILE A 3 12.03 8.81 -3.47
N LEU A 4 10.74 8.47 -3.62
CA LEU A 4 9.61 9.27 -3.11
C LEU A 4 8.97 8.69 -1.84
N VAL A 5 9.31 7.44 -1.49
CA VAL A 5 8.64 6.68 -0.43
C VAL A 5 9.71 6.06 0.47
N ASP A 6 9.49 6.13 1.77
CA ASP A 6 10.36 5.56 2.80
C ASP A 6 9.54 4.85 3.89
N LYS A 7 10.24 4.29 4.89
CA LYS A 7 9.62 3.59 6.04
C LYS A 7 8.71 4.47 6.91
N ASN A 8 8.80 5.79 6.79
CA ASN A 8 7.99 6.74 7.57
C ASN A 8 6.76 7.20 6.78
N THR A 9 6.67 6.84 5.50
CA THR A 9 5.61 7.31 4.61
C THR A 9 4.29 6.65 5.00
N LYS A 10 3.29 7.45 5.34
CA LYS A 10 1.94 6.99 5.64
C LYS A 10 1.15 6.93 4.34
N VAL A 11 0.65 5.76 3.99
CA VAL A 11 -0.10 5.51 2.75
C VAL A 11 -1.54 5.13 3.08
N ILE A 12 -2.49 5.56 2.24
CA ILE A 12 -3.89 5.17 2.32
C ILE A 12 -4.27 4.41 1.03
N CYS A 13 -5.01 3.31 1.18
CA CYS A 13 -5.56 2.57 0.05
C CYS A 13 -7.05 2.88 -0.07
N GLN A 14 -7.43 3.71 -1.05
CA GLN A 14 -8.84 4.00 -1.32
C GLN A 14 -9.50 2.83 -2.06
N GLY A 15 -10.75 2.50 -1.71
CA GLY A 15 -11.41 1.31 -2.23
C GLY A 15 -10.85 0.00 -1.67
N PHE A 16 -10.24 0.04 -0.47
CA PHE A 16 -9.63 -1.12 0.19
C PHE A 16 -10.57 -2.32 0.34
N THR A 17 -11.88 -2.09 0.49
CA THR A 17 -12.90 -3.15 0.61
C THR A 17 -13.15 -3.94 -0.68
N GLY A 18 -12.58 -3.53 -1.82
CA GLY A 18 -12.62 -4.31 -3.05
C GLY A 18 -11.66 -5.51 -3.00
N LYS A 19 -12.02 -6.61 -3.67
CA LYS A 19 -11.22 -7.86 -3.70
C LYS A 19 -9.74 -7.62 -4.07
N GLN A 20 -9.49 -6.78 -5.07
CA GLN A 20 -8.13 -6.45 -5.50
C GLN A 20 -7.42 -5.49 -4.53
N GLY A 21 -8.17 -4.54 -3.95
CA GLY A 21 -7.62 -3.61 -2.95
C GLY A 21 -7.13 -4.35 -1.72
N SER A 22 -7.98 -5.21 -1.13
CA SER A 22 -7.61 -6.02 0.02
C SER A 22 -6.43 -6.96 -0.27
N PHE A 23 -6.42 -7.63 -1.43
CA PHE A 23 -5.37 -8.59 -1.80
C PHE A 23 -3.98 -7.95 -1.94
N HIS A 24 -3.86 -6.84 -2.65
CA HIS A 24 -2.55 -6.18 -2.85
C HIS A 24 -2.10 -5.44 -1.60
N SER A 25 -3.02 -4.81 -0.87
CA SER A 25 -2.68 -4.11 0.38
C SER A 25 -2.21 -5.07 1.47
N GLN A 26 -2.73 -6.30 1.55
CA GLN A 26 -2.22 -7.31 2.48
C GLN A 26 -0.78 -7.72 2.12
N GLN A 27 -0.52 -8.02 0.85
CA GLN A 27 0.84 -8.35 0.41
C GLN A 27 1.85 -7.22 0.65
N ALA A 28 1.43 -5.96 0.51
CA ALA A 28 2.28 -4.82 0.78
C ALA A 28 2.63 -4.65 2.27
N LEU A 29 1.82 -5.21 3.18
CA LEU A 29 2.11 -5.25 4.61
C LEU A 29 2.98 -6.45 5.00
N ASP A 30 2.86 -7.57 4.27
CA ASP A 30 3.61 -8.80 4.53
C ASP A 30 5.03 -8.77 3.96
N TYR A 31 5.31 -7.88 3.00
CA TYR A 31 6.62 -7.63 2.40
C TYR A 31 7.54 -6.80 3.34
#